data_AF-A0A958FPL1-F1
#
_entry.id   AF-A0A958FPL1-F1
#
_cell.length_a   1.000
_cell.length_b   1.000
_cell.length_c   1.000
_cell.angle_alpha   90.00
_cell.angle_beta   90.00
_cell.angle_gamma   90.00
#
_symmetry.space_group_name_H-M   'P 1'
#
loop_
_entity.id
_entity.type
_entity.pdbx_description
1 polymer ?
#
loop_
_entity_poly.entity_id
_entity_poly.type
_entity_poly.pdbx_seq_one_letter_code
_entity_poly.pdbx_strand_id
1 'polypeptide(L)'
;NHCENPPCVRCCPTGASFVETGGVVLVKHDLCTGCKACIASCPYDARYVHPEGYVDKCTFCFHRVREGLKPACVSVCPTHCMHFGDLDDPDSDVSKLLKSRHHHSLLPEAGTRPKVFYLT
;
A
#
# COMPACT_ATOMS: atom_id res chain seq x y z
N ASN A 1 1.88 2.81 -1.54
CA ASN A 1 2.30 3.06 -0.14
C ASN A 1 1.26 2.80 0.94
N HIS A 2 0.02 2.36 0.62
CA HIS A 2 -1.02 2.00 1.62
C HIS A 2 -1.15 3.02 2.75
N CYS A 3 -1.28 4.28 2.36
CA CYS A 3 -1.18 5.42 3.26
C CYS A 3 -2.30 5.43 4.31
N GLU A 4 -2.01 5.95 5.50
CA GLU A 4 -2.99 6.13 6.57
C GLU A 4 -4.01 7.22 6.24
N ASN A 5 -3.59 8.27 5.52
CA ASN A 5 -4.46 9.31 4.97
C ASN A 5 -4.49 9.25 3.43
N PRO A 6 -5.16 8.24 2.83
CA PRO A 6 -5.09 8.01 1.39
C PRO A 6 -5.99 8.98 0.61
N PRO A 7 -5.45 9.95 -0.16
CA PRO A 7 -6.27 10.86 -0.97
C PRO A 7 -7.10 10.10 -2.01
N CYS A 8 -6.53 9.02 -2.54
CA CYS A 8 -7.17 8.13 -3.50
C CYS A 8 -8.39 7.34 -2.98
N VAL A 9 -8.61 7.27 -1.66
CA VAL A 9 -9.86 6.75 -1.07
C VAL A 9 -10.85 7.91 -0.94
N ARG A 10 -10.42 9.04 -0.38
CA ARG A 10 -11.27 10.22 -0.15
C ARG A 10 -11.87 10.81 -1.43
N CYS A 11 -11.15 10.75 -2.55
CA CYS A 11 -11.63 11.27 -3.83
C CYS A 11 -12.50 10.29 -4.64
N CYS A 12 -12.63 9.03 -4.21
CA CYS A 12 -13.33 8.01 -4.98
C CYS A 12 -14.85 8.21 -4.86
N PRO A 13 -15.56 8.58 -5.94
CA PRO A 13 -16.98 8.95 -5.85
C PRO A 13 -17.91 7.75 -5.61
N THR A 14 -17.47 6.54 -5.95
CA THR A 14 -18.27 5.32 -5.80
C THR A 14 -17.94 4.52 -4.54
N GLY A 15 -16.95 4.94 -3.76
CA GLY A 15 -16.43 4.14 -2.65
C GLY A 15 -15.68 2.88 -3.08
N ALA A 16 -15.34 2.73 -4.37
CA ALA A 16 -14.59 1.59 -4.88
C ALA A 16 -13.19 1.48 -4.25
N SER A 17 -12.53 2.62 -4.00
CA SER A 17 -11.24 2.67 -3.29
C SER A 17 -11.51 2.77 -1.80
N PHE A 18 -10.96 1.86 -0.99
CA PHE A 18 -11.26 1.77 0.45
C PHE A 18 -10.03 1.31 1.25
N VAL A 19 -10.08 1.49 2.57
CA VAL A 19 -9.09 0.95 3.51
C VAL A 19 -9.66 -0.32 4.12
N GLU A 20 -9.01 -1.45 3.92
CA GLU A 20 -9.36 -2.74 4.52
C GLU A 20 -8.75 -2.87 5.92
N THR A 21 -9.26 -3.82 6.69
CA THR A 21 -8.70 -4.28 7.97
C THR A 21 -7.19 -4.55 7.85
N GLY A 22 -6.40 -4.09 8.82
CA GLY A 22 -4.93 -4.05 8.73
C GLY A 22 -4.38 -2.84 7.96
N GLY A 23 -5.26 -1.92 7.54
CA GLY A 23 -4.88 -0.65 6.90
C GLY A 23 -4.37 -0.79 5.47
N VAL A 24 -4.76 -1.87 4.77
CA VAL A 24 -4.40 -2.12 3.37
C VAL A 24 -5.39 -1.36 2.48
N VAL A 25 -4.91 -0.38 1.71
CA VAL A 25 -5.76 0.30 0.71
C VAL A 25 -6.02 -0.63 -0.49
N LEU A 26 -7.28 -0.91 -0.82
CA LEU A 26 -7.72 -1.80 -1.90
C LEU A 26 -8.72 -1.11 -2.83
N VAL A 27 -9.08 -1.79 -3.92
CA VAL A 27 -10.12 -1.35 -4.86
C VAL A 27 -11.14 -2.48 -5.09
N LYS A 28 -12.42 -2.18 -4.95
CA LYS A 28 -13.54 -3.03 -5.38
C LYS A 28 -13.76 -2.82 -6.87
N HIS A 29 -13.42 -3.81 -7.68
CA HIS A 29 -13.42 -3.67 -9.13
C HIS A 29 -14.83 -3.47 -9.70
N ASP A 30 -15.82 -4.13 -9.13
CA ASP A 30 -17.26 -4.05 -9.46
C ASP A 30 -17.88 -2.66 -9.22
N LEU A 31 -17.34 -1.90 -8.27
CA LEU A 31 -17.80 -0.52 -7.99
C LEU A 31 -16.98 0.53 -8.75
N CYS A 32 -15.89 0.15 -9.41
CA CYS A 32 -14.97 1.09 -10.03
C CYS A 32 -15.46 1.49 -11.43
N THR A 33 -15.72 2.78 -11.62
CA THR A 33 -16.16 3.33 -12.93
C THR A 33 -15.02 3.72 -13.87
N GLY A 34 -13.76 3.52 -13.46
CA GLY A 34 -12.61 3.91 -14.27
C GLY A 34 -12.41 5.42 -14.43
N CYS A 35 -13.04 6.25 -13.59
CA CYS A 35 -13.00 7.73 -13.69
C CYS A 35 -11.61 8.38 -13.46
N LYS A 36 -10.61 7.60 -13.02
CA LYS A 36 -9.21 8.01 -12.82
C LYS A 36 -8.94 9.10 -11.77
N ALA A 37 -9.96 9.60 -11.06
CA ALA A 37 -9.77 10.57 -9.97
C ALA A 37 -8.77 10.08 -8.90
N CYS A 38 -8.82 8.79 -8.56
CA CYS A 38 -7.89 8.19 -7.61
C CYS A 38 -6.44 8.12 -8.13
N ILE A 39 -6.23 8.01 -9.44
CA ILE A 39 -4.90 8.07 -10.06
C ILE A 39 -4.36 9.50 -9.92
N ALA A 40 -5.11 10.50 -10.38
CA ALA A 40 -4.70 11.91 -10.31
C ALA A 40 -4.43 12.40 -8.88
N SER A 41 -5.16 11.89 -7.90
CA SER A 41 -4.97 12.25 -6.49
C SER A 41 -3.77 11.60 -5.80
N CYS A 42 -3.17 10.56 -6.40
CA CYS A 42 -2.11 9.79 -5.77
C CYS A 42 -0.75 10.45 -6.05
N PRO A 43 -0.01 10.93 -5.02
CA PRO A 43 1.25 11.64 -5.24
C PRO A 43 2.42 10.70 -5.63
N TYR A 44 2.18 9.39 -5.66
CA TYR A 44 3.19 8.36 -5.85
C TYR A 44 3.09 7.63 -7.18
N ASP A 45 2.16 8.04 -8.04
CA ASP A 45 1.83 7.33 -9.30
C ASP A 45 1.59 5.82 -9.11
N ALA A 46 1.10 5.44 -7.92
CA ALA A 46 1.03 4.04 -7.48
C ALA A 46 -0.27 3.33 -7.93
N ARG A 47 -0.96 3.84 -8.94
CA ARG A 47 -2.27 3.35 -9.42
C ARG A 47 -2.29 3.38 -10.95
N TYR A 48 -2.88 2.35 -11.55
CA TYR A 48 -2.93 2.20 -13.00
C TYR A 48 -4.31 1.72 -13.45
N VAL A 49 -4.61 1.90 -14.74
CA VAL A 49 -5.86 1.40 -15.34
C VAL A 49 -5.64 -0.04 -15.78
N HIS A 50 -6.47 -0.96 -15.29
CA HIS A 50 -6.50 -2.34 -15.73
C HIS A 50 -7.10 -2.43 -17.15
N PRO A 51 -6.70 -3.39 -18.00
CA PRO A 51 -7.30 -3.57 -19.34
C PRO A 51 -8.82 -3.72 -19.36
N GLU A 52 -9.42 -4.20 -18.26
CA GLU A 52 -10.87 -4.32 -18.08
C GLU A 52 -11.56 -3.00 -17.67
N GLY A 53 -10.81 -1.91 -17.54
CA GLY A 53 -11.34 -0.54 -17.34
C GLY A 53 -11.40 -0.04 -15.90
N TYR A 54 -11.29 -0.92 -14.89
CA TYR A 54 -11.16 -0.50 -13.49
C TYR A 54 -9.74 -0.01 -13.15
N VAL A 55 -9.57 0.65 -12.01
CA VAL A 55 -8.25 1.07 -11.50
C VAL A 55 -7.72 0.04 -10.53
N ASP A 56 -6.44 -0.30 -10.64
CA ASP A 56 -5.76 -1.23 -9.74
C ASP A 56 -4.45 -0.63 -9.18
N LYS A 57 -3.85 -1.33 -8.21
CA LYS A 57 -2.62 -0.96 -7.51
C LYS A 57 -1.98 -2.18 -6.83
N CYS A 58 -0.75 -2.04 -6.35
CA CYS A 58 -0.18 -3.00 -5.40
C CYS A 58 -1.16 -3.24 -4.24
N THR A 59 -1.45 -4.50 -3.90
CA THR A 59 -2.39 -4.87 -2.83
C THR A 59 -1.70 -5.37 -1.56
N PHE A 60 -0.37 -5.19 -1.45
CA PHE A 60 0.48 -5.92 -0.50
C PHE A 60 0.25 -7.44 -0.55
N CYS A 61 -0.15 -7.95 -1.72
CA CYS A 61 -0.57 -9.33 -1.90
C CYS A 61 -1.56 -9.77 -0.81
N PHE A 62 -2.58 -8.95 -0.52
CA PHE A 62 -3.54 -9.21 0.55
C PHE A 62 -4.11 -10.64 0.54
N HIS A 63 -4.35 -11.21 -0.64
CA HIS A 63 -4.76 -12.60 -0.82
C HIS A 63 -3.79 -13.62 -0.20
N ARG A 64 -2.47 -13.38 -0.26
CA ARG A 64 -1.42 -14.20 0.38
C ARG A 64 -1.32 -13.93 1.87
N VAL A 65 -1.31 -12.64 2.24
CA VAL A 65 -1.10 -12.23 3.64
C VAL A 65 -2.20 -12.77 4.55
N ARG A 66 -3.44 -12.84 4.07
CA ARG A 66 -4.56 -13.44 4.81
C ARG A 66 -4.40 -14.93 5.10
N GLU A 67 -3.56 -15.62 4.33
CA GLU A 67 -3.23 -17.04 4.51
C GLU A 67 -1.93 -17.22 5.33
N GLY A 68 -1.39 -16.14 5.92
CA GLY A 68 -0.13 -16.17 6.66
C GLY A 68 1.12 -16.20 5.77
N LEU A 69 0.98 -16.00 4.46
CA LEU A 69 2.09 -16.00 3.52
C LEU A 69 2.68 -14.60 3.33
N LYS A 70 3.99 -14.52 3.08
CA LYS A 70 4.64 -13.25 2.73
C LYS A 70 4.17 -12.76 1.34
N PRO A 71 4.17 -11.43 1.09
CA PRO A 71 3.95 -10.89 -0.25
C PRO A 71 4.93 -11.47 -1.28
N ALA A 72 4.51 -11.55 -2.53
CA ALA A 72 5.31 -12.17 -3.59
C ALA A 72 6.66 -11.45 -3.78
N CYS A 73 6.66 -10.12 -3.80
CA CYS A 73 7.88 -9.31 -3.93
C CYS A 73 8.88 -9.59 -2.79
N VAL A 74 8.40 -9.73 -1.56
CA VAL A 74 9.22 -10.06 -0.37
C VAL A 74 9.74 -11.49 -0.45
N SER A 75 8.90 -12.43 -0.87
CA SER A 75 9.24 -13.86 -0.93
C SER A 75 10.30 -14.18 -1.99
N VAL A 76 10.30 -13.45 -3.10
CA VAL A 76 11.20 -13.69 -4.24
C VAL A 76 12.49 -12.87 -4.17
N CYS A 77 12.60 -11.91 -3.25
CA CYS A 77 13.72 -10.96 -3.19
C CYS A 77 15.04 -11.69 -2.92
N PRO A 78 15.98 -11.76 -3.89
CA PRO A 78 17.21 -12.52 -3.72
C PRO A 78 18.19 -11.84 -2.77
N THR A 79 18.12 -10.52 -2.64
CA THR A 79 18.95 -9.72 -1.75
C THR A 79 18.35 -9.53 -0.37
N HIS A 80 17.13 -10.02 -0.13
CA HIS A 80 16.38 -9.85 1.10
C HIS A 80 16.24 -8.38 1.56
N CYS A 81 16.15 -7.44 0.61
CA CYS A 81 16.03 -6.00 0.93
C CYS A 81 14.61 -5.54 1.26
N MET A 82 13.60 -6.35 0.92
CA MET A 82 12.20 -6.05 1.22
C MET A 82 11.77 -6.81 2.47
N HIS A 83 11.24 -6.07 3.44
CA HIS A 83 10.68 -6.61 4.67
C HIS A 83 9.20 -6.23 4.75
N PHE A 84 8.38 -7.13 5.27
CA PHE A 84 6.94 -6.94 5.41
C PHE A 84 6.45 -7.53 6.73
N GLY A 85 5.55 -6.82 7.40
CA GLY A 85 5.07 -7.18 8.73
C GLY A 85 4.07 -6.16 9.25
N ASP A 86 3.49 -6.46 10.40
CA ASP A 86 2.58 -5.58 11.11
C ASP A 86 3.37 -4.48 11.84
N LEU A 87 2.97 -3.23 11.66
CA LEU A 87 3.58 -2.08 12.32
C LEU A 87 3.12 -1.92 13.77
N ASP A 88 1.96 -2.49 14.11
CA ASP A 88 1.42 -2.45 15.47
C ASP A 88 2.03 -3.57 16.35
N ASP A 89 2.60 -4.61 15.74
CA ASP A 89 3.37 -5.64 16.43
C ASP A 89 4.84 -5.20 16.63
N PRO A 90 5.29 -4.94 17.88
CA PRO A 90 6.66 -4.52 18.15
C PRO A 90 7.70 -5.62 17.86
N ASP A 91 7.29 -6.88 17.76
CA ASP A 91 8.13 -8.03 17.48
C ASP A 91 8.25 -8.36 16.00
N SER A 92 7.49 -7.71 15.12
CA SER A 92 7.59 -7.90 13.69
C SER A 92 8.96 -7.47 13.14
N ASP A 93 9.40 -8.14 12.07
CA ASP A 93 10.67 -7.82 11.38
C ASP A 93 10.76 -6.34 11.02
N VAL A 94 9.65 -5.76 10.52
CA VAL A 94 9.59 -4.35 10.11
C VAL A 94 9.70 -3.43 11.32
N SER A 95 8.96 -3.69 12.40
CA SER A 95 9.03 -2.88 13.63
C SER A 95 10.42 -2.88 14.24
N LYS A 96 11.10 -4.03 14.25
CA LYS A 96 12.49 -4.15 14.72
C LYS A 96 13.46 -3.36 13.84
N LEU A 97 13.30 -3.42 12.51
CA LEU A 97 14.14 -2.67 11.57
C LEU A 97 13.96 -1.15 11.70
N LEU A 98 12.72 -0.67 11.81
CA LEU A 98 12.44 0.77 11.95
C LEU A 98 12.95 1.36 13.28
N LYS A 99 13.01 0.55 14.35
CA LYS A 99 13.60 0.95 15.65
C LYS A 99 15.13 0.98 15.61
N SER A 100 15.74 0.06 14.86
CA SER A 100 17.21 -0.14 14.86
C SER A 100 17.94 0.65 13.78
N ARG A 101 17.25 1.08 12.73
CA ARG A 101 17.87 1.74 11.57
C ARG A 101 17.19 3.05 11.22
N HIS A 102 17.99 3.99 10.75
CA HIS A 102 17.49 5.21 10.13
C HIS A 102 16.66 4.84 8.90
N HIS A 103 15.58 5.59 8.71
CA HIS A 103 14.65 5.37 7.63
C HIS A 103 13.93 6.66 7.27
N HIS A 104 13.35 6.67 6.09
CA HIS A 104 12.49 7.75 5.63
C HIS A 104 11.32 7.19 4.82
N SER A 105 10.26 7.98 4.73
CA SER A 105 9.14 7.72 3.83
C SER A 105 9.27 8.54 2.55
N LEU A 106 8.62 8.09 1.47
CA LEU A 106 8.50 8.91 0.26
C LEU A 106 7.52 10.07 0.45
N LEU A 107 7.92 11.25 -0.01
CA LEU A 107 7.11 12.48 -0.04
C LEU A 107 6.36 12.74 1.27
N PRO A 108 7.05 12.85 2.43
CA PRO A 108 6.39 13.11 3.72
C PRO A 108 5.54 14.40 3.70
N GLU A 109 5.96 15.41 2.95
CA GLU A 109 5.27 16.69 2.76
C GLU A 109 3.88 16.56 2.13
N ALA A 110 3.59 15.46 1.43
CA ALA A 110 2.27 15.19 0.86
C ALA A 110 1.21 14.86 1.93
N GLY A 111 1.59 14.71 3.21
CA GLY A 111 0.66 14.53 4.33
C GLY A 111 -0.16 13.24 4.29
N THR A 112 0.24 12.26 3.44
CA THR A 112 -0.50 11.01 3.29
C THR A 112 -0.20 9.99 4.39
N ARG A 113 0.93 10.14 5.10
CA ARG A 113 1.43 9.18 6.10
C ARG A 113 1.56 7.76 5.50
N PRO A 114 2.50 7.55 4.56
CA PRO A 114 2.70 6.26 3.87
C PRO A 114 3.22 5.18 4.83
N LYS A 115 2.91 3.91 4.53
CA LYS A 115 3.34 2.72 5.29
C LYS A 115 4.48 1.95 4.61
N VAL A 116 5.23 2.61 3.74
CA VAL A 116 6.42 2.05 3.09
C VAL A 116 7.58 2.95 3.46
N PHE A 117 8.62 2.33 4.02
CA PHE A 117 9.79 3.00 4.55
C PHE A 117 11.04 2.49 3.84
N TYR A 118 11.97 3.39 3.59
CA TYR A 118 13.25 3.10 2.96
C TYR A 118 14.32 3.22 4.03
N LEU A 119 15.01 2.10 4.28
CA LEU A 119 16.11 2.06 5.25
C LEU A 119 17.34 2.74 4.64
N THR A 120 18.05 3.50 5.47
CA THR A 120 19.36 4.11 5.16
C THR A 120 20.48 3.45 5.94
#